data_AF-A0A259SFI7-F1
#
_entry.id   AF-A0A259SFI7-F1
#
_cell.length_a   1.000
_cell.length_b   1.000
_cell.length_c   1.000
_cell.angle_alpha   90.00
_cell.angle_beta   90.00
_cell.angle_gamma   90.00
#
_symmetry.space_group_name_H-M   'P 1'
#
loop_
_entity.id
_entity.type
_entity.pdbx_description
1 polymer ?
#
loop_
_entity_poly.entity_id
_entity_poly.type
_entity_poly.pdbx_seq_one_letter_code
_entity_poly.pdbx_strand_id
1 'polypeptide(L)'
;MARESVLYSNEHRHGGTPTEHDFAKLYNYFNNVYEPEDDPSVSDIITPLVYEQFGYGESEFEELSRVWALFGDPTLGTPIPWDEVFGMGLGEVGRAALFLHAWAAHNAGYIDFALLDAPHMQDVFERVLPRSDAENLIRHFTTTIEGARSLSSEALAVPRNRQRFAFNPFVARPLIDLGTGGVYAPQSMLVSRAIFPTNLYYVGMKQWGLPFAENLGARVEHYVGRQLRLIAGDHVEGEITYGKGDKSVDWIWVTDKAVVLIECKSTRMTLGAKAADASLGAVVARSLGKARVQIDRTATLIHDRHPAFVHIPDDRPAIGLIVTAEPFYFGNAGILPEYGAHGSTPTQVASLCELEYFVCLEEGEAISLLQSVLADAEKRTWSLASVMKDLREVGKNPILEAAWKHYEYLDLVGPLAESATSSDAS
;
A
#
# COMPACT_ATOMS: atom_id res chain seq x y z
N MET A 1 11.00 -15.85 9.69
CA MET A 1 12.19 -16.48 10.31
C MET A 1 13.29 -15.49 10.67
N ALA A 2 13.83 -14.69 9.74
CA ALA A 2 14.92 -13.74 10.06
C ALA A 2 14.57 -12.77 11.22
N ARG A 3 13.34 -12.24 11.26
CA ARG A 3 12.82 -11.48 12.41
C ARG A 3 13.02 -12.24 13.72
N GLU A 4 12.48 -13.45 13.82
CA GLU A 4 12.58 -14.29 15.02
C GLU A 4 14.03 -14.55 15.43
N SER A 5 14.90 -14.82 14.46
CA SER A 5 16.32 -15.03 14.71
C SER A 5 16.98 -13.78 15.29
N VAL A 6 16.72 -12.60 14.74
CA VAL A 6 17.33 -11.36 15.25
C VAL A 6 16.79 -10.96 16.62
N LEU A 7 15.49 -11.16 16.84
CA LEU A 7 14.88 -10.81 18.11
C LEU A 7 15.32 -11.77 19.22
N TYR A 8 15.39 -13.09 18.97
CA TYR A 8 15.48 -14.11 20.03
C TYR A 8 16.70 -15.07 19.98
N SER A 9 17.51 -15.11 18.90
CA SER A 9 18.48 -16.21 18.67
C SER A 9 19.68 -16.31 19.64
N ASN A 10 19.89 -15.37 20.56
CA ASN A 10 21.07 -15.37 21.44
C ASN A 10 20.81 -15.87 22.87
N GLU A 11 19.56 -16.08 23.26
CA GLU A 11 19.22 -16.38 24.67
C GLU A 11 19.26 -17.88 25.01
N HIS A 12 19.24 -18.75 23.98
CA HIS A 12 19.08 -20.20 24.17
C HIS A 12 20.01 -21.06 23.28
N ARG A 13 21.10 -20.50 22.74
CA ARG A 13 22.06 -21.28 21.93
C ARG A 13 22.82 -22.28 22.82
N HIS A 14 22.43 -23.55 22.71
CA HIS A 14 23.19 -24.69 23.21
C HIS A 14 23.44 -25.65 22.04
N GLY A 15 24.59 -25.53 21.37
CA GLY A 15 24.93 -26.37 20.20
C GLY A 15 25.76 -25.65 19.14
N GLY A 16 26.33 -26.42 18.20
CA GLY A 16 27.13 -25.93 17.07
C GLY A 16 26.32 -25.18 16.00
N THR A 17 26.90 -25.00 14.82
CA THR A 17 26.25 -24.32 13.68
C THR A 17 24.92 -25.00 13.33
N PRO A 18 23.81 -24.25 13.21
CA PRO A 18 22.52 -24.80 12.81
C PRO A 18 22.60 -25.56 11.49
N THR A 19 21.97 -26.72 11.44
CA THR A 19 21.86 -27.54 10.23
C THR A 19 20.60 -27.17 9.43
N GLU A 20 20.52 -27.59 8.16
CA GLU A 20 19.31 -27.43 7.34
C GLU A 20 18.06 -28.05 8.02
N HIS A 21 18.24 -29.17 8.72
CA HIS A 21 17.18 -29.82 9.50
C HIS A 21 16.67 -28.94 10.65
N ASP A 22 17.56 -28.20 11.31
CA ASP A 22 17.18 -27.27 12.37
C ASP A 22 16.35 -26.11 11.82
N PHE A 23 16.70 -25.62 10.63
CA PHE A 23 15.90 -24.62 9.92
C PHE A 23 14.52 -25.17 9.50
N ALA A 24 14.46 -26.40 8.98
CA ALA A 24 13.18 -27.03 8.60
C ALA A 24 12.25 -27.20 9.82
N LYS A 25 12.82 -27.62 10.97
CA LYS A 25 12.10 -27.69 12.24
C LYS A 25 11.61 -26.32 12.71
N LEU A 26 12.48 -25.30 12.69
CA LEU A 26 12.10 -23.94 13.07
C LEU A 26 10.98 -23.40 12.18
N TYR A 27 11.05 -23.65 10.87
CA TYR A 27 10.01 -23.27 9.92
C TYR A 27 8.67 -23.96 10.23
N ASN A 28 8.69 -25.26 10.48
CA ASN A 28 7.49 -26.01 10.85
C ASN A 28 6.92 -25.54 12.19
N TYR A 29 7.76 -25.29 13.19
CA TYR A 29 7.29 -24.70 14.45
C TYR A 29 6.71 -23.31 14.23
N PHE A 30 7.36 -22.44 13.47
CA PHE A 30 6.83 -21.11 13.16
C PHE A 30 5.45 -21.17 12.48
N ASN A 31 5.23 -22.14 11.59
CA ASN A 31 3.95 -22.33 10.93
C ASN A 31 2.89 -22.97 11.84
N ASN A 32 3.28 -23.86 12.76
CA ASN A 32 2.39 -24.63 13.62
C ASN A 32 2.18 -24.04 15.02
N VAL A 33 2.91 -22.98 15.41
CA VAL A 33 2.82 -22.35 16.75
C VAL A 33 1.48 -21.62 16.98
N TYR A 34 0.61 -21.57 15.97
CA TYR A 34 -0.62 -20.77 16.02
C TYR A 34 -1.86 -21.63 15.77
N GLU A 35 -2.51 -22.00 16.86
CA GLU A 35 -3.95 -22.24 16.88
C GLU A 35 -4.58 -21.06 17.64
N PRO A 36 -5.65 -20.44 17.12
CA PRO A 36 -6.43 -19.47 17.88
C PRO A 36 -6.94 -20.04 19.21
N GLU A 37 -7.59 -19.21 20.02
CA GLU A 37 -8.34 -19.69 21.22
C GLU A 37 -9.33 -20.81 20.87
N ASP A 38 -9.88 -21.51 21.87
CA ASP A 38 -10.93 -22.51 21.64
C ASP A 38 -12.09 -21.87 20.83
N ASP A 39 -12.33 -22.37 19.60
CA ASP A 39 -13.35 -21.92 18.64
C ASP A 39 -13.13 -20.53 17.99
N PRO A 40 -12.09 -20.34 17.16
CA PRO A 40 -11.90 -19.09 16.43
C PRO A 40 -13.01 -18.77 15.44
N SER A 41 -13.31 -17.48 15.32
CA SER A 41 -14.07 -17.02 14.17
C SER A 41 -13.29 -17.21 12.85
N VAL A 42 -13.99 -17.24 11.73
CA VAL A 42 -13.34 -17.30 10.41
C VAL A 42 -12.41 -16.10 10.21
N SER A 43 -12.84 -14.90 10.61
CA SER A 43 -12.07 -13.66 10.49
C SER A 43 -10.80 -13.67 11.34
N ASP A 44 -10.80 -14.35 12.50
CA ASP A 44 -9.62 -14.57 13.34
C ASP A 44 -8.51 -15.32 12.60
N ILE A 45 -8.87 -16.28 11.75
CA ILE A 45 -7.94 -17.12 11.01
C ILE A 45 -7.51 -16.42 9.72
N ILE A 46 -8.46 -15.95 8.91
CA ILE A 46 -8.17 -15.53 7.53
C ILE A 46 -7.59 -14.12 7.44
N THR A 47 -7.98 -13.21 8.33
CA THR A 47 -7.54 -11.80 8.27
C THR A 47 -6.02 -11.68 8.41
N PRO A 48 -5.38 -12.27 9.43
CA PRO A 48 -3.92 -12.16 9.57
C PRO A 48 -3.16 -12.81 8.43
N LEU A 49 -3.64 -13.95 7.93
CA LEU A 49 -3.01 -14.64 6.81
C LEU A 49 -3.02 -13.78 5.54
N VAL A 50 -4.17 -13.17 5.23
CA VAL A 50 -4.29 -12.32 4.04
C VAL A 50 -3.43 -11.06 4.15
N TYR A 51 -3.41 -10.38 5.30
CA TYR A 51 -2.54 -9.21 5.48
C TYR A 51 -1.04 -9.56 5.54
N GLU A 52 -0.68 -10.78 5.95
CA GLU A 52 0.71 -11.27 5.88
C GLU A 52 1.12 -11.61 4.44
N GLN A 53 0.23 -12.26 3.66
CA GLN A 53 0.57 -12.81 2.35
C GLN A 53 0.34 -11.85 1.18
N PHE A 54 -0.80 -11.17 1.12
CA PHE A 54 -1.23 -10.52 -0.12
C PHE A 54 -0.40 -9.29 -0.47
N GLY A 55 0.14 -8.60 0.53
CA GLY A 55 1.10 -7.52 0.31
C GLY A 55 2.32 -8.00 -0.51
N TYR A 56 2.66 -9.29 -0.49
CA TYR A 56 3.75 -9.87 -1.29
C TYR A 56 3.45 -9.97 -2.79
N GLY A 57 2.19 -9.87 -3.20
CA GLY A 57 1.77 -9.86 -4.61
C GLY A 57 1.55 -8.47 -5.20
N GLU A 58 1.81 -7.41 -4.44
CA GLU A 58 1.73 -6.02 -4.94
C GLU A 58 2.82 -5.75 -5.97
N SER A 59 2.46 -5.00 -7.01
CA SER A 59 3.39 -4.63 -8.07
C SER A 59 4.23 -3.43 -7.66
N GLU A 60 5.55 -3.53 -7.85
CA GLU A 60 6.51 -2.48 -7.50
C GLU A 60 6.31 -1.20 -8.33
N PHE A 61 5.90 -1.33 -9.60
CA PHE A 61 5.62 -0.18 -10.46
C PHE A 61 4.50 0.69 -9.90
N GLU A 62 3.34 0.11 -9.59
CA GLU A 62 2.17 0.82 -9.09
C GLU A 62 2.44 1.40 -7.71
N GLU A 63 3.04 0.64 -6.80
CA GLU A 63 3.35 1.10 -5.45
C GLU A 63 4.30 2.30 -5.45
N LEU A 64 5.42 2.22 -6.18
CA LEU A 64 6.37 3.33 -6.27
C LEU A 64 5.80 4.51 -7.06
N SER A 65 5.11 4.28 -8.18
CA SER A 65 4.46 5.38 -8.91
C SER A 65 3.48 6.13 -8.01
N ARG A 66 2.75 5.42 -7.15
CA ARG A 66 1.84 6.02 -6.17
C ARG A 66 2.57 6.79 -5.07
N VAL A 67 3.79 6.40 -4.70
CA VAL A 67 4.62 7.18 -3.76
C VAL A 67 4.76 8.61 -4.26
N TRP A 68 5.21 8.80 -5.49
CA TRP A 68 5.33 10.14 -6.04
C TRP A 68 3.95 10.78 -6.30
N ALA A 69 3.05 10.07 -6.96
CA ALA A 69 1.75 10.63 -7.36
C ALA A 69 0.91 11.12 -6.17
N LEU A 70 1.03 10.47 -5.00
CA LEU A 70 0.27 10.83 -3.80
C LEU A 70 1.05 11.73 -2.83
N PHE A 71 2.33 11.42 -2.57
CA PHE A 71 3.12 12.10 -1.53
C PHE A 71 4.12 13.13 -2.06
N GLY A 72 4.51 13.03 -3.33
CA GLY A 72 5.46 13.92 -3.99
C GLY A 72 4.79 15.04 -4.79
N ASP A 73 3.61 14.79 -5.35
CA ASP A 73 2.93 15.73 -6.24
C ASP A 73 2.48 17.01 -5.48
N PRO A 74 3.00 18.20 -5.84
CA PRO A 74 2.63 19.45 -5.17
C PRO A 74 1.22 19.95 -5.55
N THR A 75 0.60 19.40 -6.61
CA THR A 75 -0.73 19.81 -7.06
C THR A 75 -1.86 19.23 -6.20
N LEU A 76 -1.58 18.21 -5.38
CA LEU A 76 -2.57 17.57 -4.52
C LEU A 76 -2.80 18.28 -3.18
N GLY A 77 -1.97 19.26 -2.83
CA GLY A 77 -2.06 19.99 -1.57
C GLY A 77 -0.70 20.44 -1.07
N THR A 78 -0.62 20.88 0.19
CA THR A 78 0.63 21.35 0.79
C THR A 78 1.73 20.29 0.62
N PRO A 79 2.89 20.64 0.03
CA PRO A 79 4.01 19.72 -0.13
C PRO A 79 4.46 19.12 1.20
N ILE A 80 4.86 17.85 1.18
CA ILE A 80 5.35 17.14 2.36
C ILE A 80 6.89 17.20 2.34
N PRO A 81 7.55 17.71 3.40
CA PRO A 81 8.98 17.99 3.39
C PRO A 81 9.81 16.72 3.66
N TRP A 82 9.80 15.77 2.71
CA TRP A 82 10.48 14.48 2.85
C TRP A 82 12.00 14.58 3.01
N ASP A 83 12.60 15.69 2.58
CA ASP A 83 14.00 16.00 2.78
C ASP A 83 14.37 16.16 4.26
N GLU A 84 13.45 16.60 5.11
CA GLU A 84 13.66 16.63 6.58
C GLU A 84 13.83 15.22 7.18
N VAL A 85 13.31 14.19 6.51
CA VAL A 85 13.32 12.80 6.99
C VAL A 85 14.46 12.00 6.40
N PHE A 86 14.65 12.12 5.08
CA PHE A 86 15.58 11.29 4.32
C PHE A 86 16.89 12.01 3.97
N GLY A 87 16.96 13.33 4.18
CA GLY A 87 18.08 14.16 3.74
C GLY A 87 18.12 14.40 2.23
N MET A 88 17.07 13.99 1.50
CA MET A 88 16.92 14.11 0.06
C MET A 88 15.44 14.07 -0.33
N GLY A 89 15.11 14.53 -1.54
CA GLY A 89 13.75 14.55 -2.04
C GLY A 89 13.17 13.15 -2.25
N LEU A 90 11.83 13.06 -2.29
CA LEU A 90 11.13 11.77 -2.41
C LEU A 90 11.45 11.02 -3.72
N GLY A 91 11.78 11.75 -4.78
CA GLY A 91 12.21 11.17 -6.06
C GLY A 91 13.56 10.46 -5.92
N GLU A 92 14.53 11.12 -5.28
CA GLU A 92 15.85 10.56 -4.95
C GLU A 92 15.71 9.33 -4.05
N VAL A 93 14.84 9.38 -3.04
CA VAL A 93 14.53 8.24 -2.16
C VAL A 93 14.03 7.04 -2.96
N GLY A 94 13.08 7.25 -3.88
CA GLY A 94 12.56 6.18 -4.73
C GLY A 94 13.63 5.54 -5.62
N ARG A 95 14.48 6.37 -6.25
CA ARG A 95 15.61 5.87 -7.07
C ARG A 95 16.62 5.07 -6.25
N ALA A 96 17.03 5.60 -5.10
CA ALA A 96 17.95 4.90 -4.21
C ALA A 96 17.34 3.59 -3.68
N ALA A 97 16.05 3.55 -3.36
CA ALA A 97 15.38 2.33 -2.89
C ALA A 97 15.33 1.24 -3.98
N LEU A 98 15.02 1.61 -5.23
CA LEU A 98 15.05 0.69 -6.38
C LEU A 98 16.45 0.12 -6.59
N PHE A 99 17.47 0.96 -6.57
CA PHE A 99 18.86 0.54 -6.69
C PHE A 99 19.28 -0.42 -5.57
N LEU A 100 19.00 -0.08 -4.30
CA LEU A 100 19.35 -0.92 -3.17
C LEU A 100 18.57 -2.25 -3.17
N HIS A 101 17.30 -2.23 -3.61
CA HIS A 101 16.53 -3.45 -3.79
C HIS A 101 17.20 -4.35 -4.84
N ALA A 102 17.53 -3.82 -6.02
CA ALA A 102 18.19 -4.58 -7.07
C ALA A 102 19.55 -5.14 -6.60
N TRP A 103 20.38 -4.32 -5.95
CA TRP A 103 21.65 -4.76 -5.37
C TRP A 103 21.43 -5.93 -4.41
N ALA A 104 20.59 -5.76 -3.40
CA ALA A 104 20.32 -6.79 -2.41
C ALA A 104 19.78 -8.07 -3.06
N ALA A 105 18.84 -7.96 -4.01
CA ALA A 105 18.25 -9.10 -4.70
C ALA A 105 19.30 -9.91 -5.49
N HIS A 106 20.26 -9.24 -6.13
CA HIS A 106 21.32 -9.89 -6.91
C HIS A 106 22.49 -10.42 -6.07
N ASN A 107 22.59 -10.04 -4.79
CA ASN A 107 23.72 -10.39 -3.92
C ASN A 107 23.28 -11.17 -2.67
N ALA A 108 22.22 -11.98 -2.79
CA ALA A 108 21.68 -12.80 -1.70
C ALA A 108 21.38 -11.99 -0.41
N GLY A 109 20.94 -10.75 -0.61
CA GLY A 109 20.63 -9.78 0.45
C GLY A 109 21.83 -8.98 0.95
N TYR A 110 23.07 -9.25 0.54
CA TYR A 110 24.25 -8.55 1.06
C TYR A 110 24.60 -7.30 0.25
N ILE A 111 24.74 -6.17 0.95
CA ILE A 111 25.24 -4.90 0.41
C ILE A 111 26.63 -4.68 0.99
N ASP A 112 27.64 -4.99 0.19
CA ASP A 112 29.05 -4.83 0.54
C ASP A 112 29.51 -3.40 0.32
N PHE A 113 29.94 -2.71 1.38
CA PHE A 113 30.41 -1.33 1.24
C PHE A 113 31.70 -1.23 0.42
N ALA A 114 32.51 -2.28 0.32
CA ALA A 114 33.70 -2.27 -0.53
C ALA A 114 33.35 -2.11 -2.01
N LEU A 115 32.15 -2.56 -2.44
CA LEU A 115 31.70 -2.38 -3.81
C LEU A 115 31.34 -0.92 -4.12
N LEU A 116 30.99 -0.10 -3.12
CA LEU A 116 30.77 1.35 -3.34
C LEU A 116 32.03 2.05 -3.86
N ASP A 117 33.21 1.49 -3.59
CA ASP A 117 34.49 2.01 -4.07
C ASP A 117 34.97 1.31 -5.36
N ALA A 118 34.23 0.32 -5.86
CA ALA A 118 34.61 -0.40 -7.06
C ALA A 118 34.55 0.51 -8.31
N PRO A 119 35.51 0.41 -9.25
CA PRO A 119 35.53 1.27 -10.44
C PRO A 119 34.25 1.21 -11.27
N HIS A 120 33.64 0.02 -11.42
CA HIS A 120 32.41 -0.15 -12.20
C HIS A 120 31.18 0.49 -11.55
N MET A 121 31.23 0.81 -10.26
CA MET A 121 30.15 1.52 -9.57
C MET A 121 30.20 3.03 -9.80
N GLN A 122 31.32 3.59 -10.26
CA GLN A 122 31.40 5.03 -10.58
C GLN A 122 30.45 5.39 -11.72
N ASP A 123 30.41 4.58 -12.79
CA ASP A 123 29.47 4.77 -13.90
C ASP A 123 28.02 4.71 -13.42
N VAL A 124 27.71 3.84 -12.46
CA VAL A 124 26.38 3.79 -11.83
C VAL A 124 26.11 5.09 -11.08
N PHE A 125 27.06 5.58 -10.28
CA PHE A 125 26.83 6.78 -9.49
C PHE A 125 26.72 8.08 -10.32
N GLU A 126 27.38 8.11 -11.46
CA GLU A 126 27.30 9.23 -12.39
C GLU A 126 26.01 9.22 -13.22
N ARG A 127 25.49 8.03 -13.55
CA ARG A 127 24.41 7.87 -14.54
C ARG A 127 23.05 7.47 -13.96
N VAL A 128 23.03 6.84 -12.79
CA VAL A 128 21.84 6.20 -12.22
C VAL A 128 21.38 6.95 -10.97
N LEU A 129 22.27 7.13 -9.98
CA LEU A 129 21.96 7.86 -8.76
C LEU A 129 23.24 8.39 -8.06
N PRO A 130 23.25 9.57 -7.43
CA PRO A 130 24.42 10.02 -6.68
C PRO A 130 24.83 9.05 -5.57
N ARG A 131 26.13 8.75 -5.42
CA ARG A 131 26.63 7.90 -4.32
C ARG A 131 26.10 8.33 -2.94
N SER A 132 26.02 9.64 -2.71
CA SER A 132 25.49 10.22 -1.48
C SER A 132 24.07 9.75 -1.17
N ASP A 133 23.24 9.57 -2.19
CA ASP A 133 21.83 9.21 -2.01
C ASP A 133 21.70 7.74 -1.61
N ALA A 134 22.50 6.85 -2.22
CA ALA A 134 22.62 5.46 -1.77
C ALA A 134 23.13 5.38 -0.33
N GLU A 135 24.21 6.09 0.01
CA GLU A 135 24.79 6.09 1.36
C GLU A 135 23.81 6.66 2.41
N ASN A 136 23.08 7.73 2.07
CA ASN A 136 22.06 8.31 2.93
C ASN A 136 20.92 7.33 3.18
N LEU A 137 20.43 6.66 2.13
CA LEU A 137 19.33 5.72 2.28
C LEU A 137 19.77 4.44 3.00
N ILE A 138 20.98 3.92 2.73
CA ILE A 138 21.58 2.81 3.49
C ILE A 138 21.59 3.17 4.98
N ARG A 139 22.09 4.36 5.34
CA ARG A 139 22.12 4.81 6.73
C ARG A 139 20.72 4.89 7.34
N HIS A 140 19.74 5.41 6.59
CA HIS A 140 18.36 5.50 7.06
C HIS A 140 17.69 4.13 7.25
N PHE A 141 17.97 3.19 6.35
CA PHE A 141 17.36 1.85 6.32
C PHE A 141 18.03 0.85 7.27
N THR A 142 19.25 1.14 7.72
CA THR A 142 20.03 0.21 8.54
C THR A 142 19.61 0.27 10.01
N THR A 143 19.50 -0.90 10.63
CA THR A 143 19.40 -1.10 12.08
C THR A 143 20.48 -2.06 12.56
N THR A 144 20.79 -2.08 13.85
CA THR A 144 21.55 -3.16 14.49
C THR A 144 20.60 -4.20 15.09
N ILE A 145 21.14 -5.31 15.61
CA ILE A 145 20.35 -6.29 16.39
C ILE A 145 19.65 -5.61 17.59
N GLU A 146 20.39 -4.77 18.33
CA GLU A 146 19.85 -4.03 19.46
C GLU A 146 18.78 -3.03 19.02
N GLY A 147 19.03 -2.30 17.92
CA GLY A 147 18.04 -1.39 17.35
C GLY A 147 16.76 -2.09 16.92
N ALA A 148 16.88 -3.28 16.29
CA ALA A 148 15.73 -4.07 15.88
C ALA A 148 14.89 -4.52 17.09
N ARG A 149 15.56 -4.94 18.18
CA ARG A 149 14.90 -5.29 19.45
C ARG A 149 14.20 -4.08 20.09
N SER A 150 14.85 -2.91 20.09
CA SER A 150 14.25 -1.67 20.59
C SER A 150 12.98 -1.32 19.81
N LEU A 151 13.06 -1.31 18.47
CA LEU A 151 11.92 -1.06 17.59
C LEU A 151 10.76 -2.04 17.83
N SER A 152 11.06 -3.32 18.01
CA SER A 152 10.04 -4.33 18.34
C SER A 152 9.43 -4.12 19.73
N SER A 153 10.20 -3.65 20.71
CA SER A 153 9.69 -3.39 22.07
C SER A 153 8.85 -2.12 22.19
N GLU A 154 9.11 -1.13 21.34
CA GLU A 154 8.33 0.12 21.26
C GLU A 154 6.99 -0.08 20.52
N ALA A 155 6.90 -1.12 19.68
CA ALA A 155 5.69 -1.43 18.94
C ALA A 155 4.58 -1.95 19.87
N LEU A 156 3.33 -1.73 19.46
CA LEU A 156 2.17 -2.26 20.19
C LEU A 156 2.26 -3.78 20.29
N ALA A 157 2.22 -4.28 21.52
CA ALA A 157 2.22 -5.70 21.79
C ALA A 157 0.94 -6.33 21.22
N VAL A 158 1.12 -7.40 20.44
CA VAL A 158 0.02 -8.29 20.06
C VAL A 158 -0.13 -9.39 21.11
N PRO A 159 -1.33 -9.97 21.27
CA PRO A 159 -1.53 -11.12 22.15
C PRO A 159 -0.53 -12.26 21.87
N ARG A 160 -0.22 -13.08 22.88
CA ARG A 160 0.80 -14.14 22.77
C ARG A 160 0.52 -15.12 21.62
N ASN A 161 -0.74 -15.50 21.45
CA ASN A 161 -1.23 -16.36 20.36
C ASN A 161 -1.26 -15.64 18.99
N ARG A 162 -0.84 -14.38 18.89
CA ARG A 162 -0.75 -13.60 17.65
C ARG A 162 0.67 -13.08 17.37
N GLN A 163 1.68 -13.52 18.12
CA GLN A 163 3.06 -13.03 18.01
C GLN A 163 3.68 -13.17 16.61
N ARG A 164 3.24 -14.12 15.78
CA ARG A 164 3.69 -14.21 14.38
C ARG A 164 3.35 -12.96 13.59
N PHE A 165 2.20 -12.36 13.87
CA PHE A 165 1.73 -11.13 13.22
C PHE A 165 2.19 -9.86 13.94
N ALA A 166 3.07 -9.99 14.94
CA ALA A 166 3.70 -8.84 15.58
C ALA A 166 4.52 -8.01 14.58
N PHE A 167 4.78 -6.77 14.97
CA PHE A 167 5.57 -5.85 14.18
C PHE A 167 6.92 -6.47 13.75
N ASN A 168 7.21 -6.40 12.45
CA ASN A 168 8.50 -6.77 11.91
C ASN A 168 9.36 -5.51 11.74
N PRO A 169 10.47 -5.34 12.51
CA PRO A 169 11.30 -4.14 12.44
C PRO A 169 11.91 -3.93 11.05
N PHE A 170 12.09 -4.98 10.26
CA PHE A 170 12.60 -4.90 8.90
C PHE A 170 11.63 -4.25 7.91
N VAL A 171 10.36 -4.04 8.29
CA VAL A 171 9.42 -3.25 7.48
C VAL A 171 9.77 -1.75 7.56
N ALA A 172 10.33 -1.29 8.67
CA ALA A 172 10.75 0.10 8.87
C ALA A 172 12.26 0.33 8.64
N ARG A 173 13.07 -0.69 8.90
CA ARG A 173 14.54 -0.68 8.77
C ARG A 173 14.98 -1.95 8.03
N PRO A 174 14.88 -2.00 6.70
CA PRO A 174 15.01 -3.24 5.94
C PRO A 174 16.43 -3.80 5.89
N LEU A 175 17.44 -3.03 6.34
CA LEU A 175 18.84 -3.44 6.37
C LEU A 175 19.29 -3.68 7.81
N ILE A 176 20.13 -4.69 8.03
CA ILE A 176 20.75 -4.99 9.31
C ILE A 176 22.27 -5.01 9.22
N ASP A 177 22.91 -4.28 10.14
CA ASP A 177 24.34 -4.35 10.37
C ASP A 177 24.66 -5.44 11.39
N LEU A 178 25.50 -6.39 10.97
CA LEU A 178 26.00 -7.50 11.79
C LEU A 178 27.49 -7.35 12.14
N GLY A 179 28.12 -6.22 11.82
CA GLY A 179 29.52 -5.91 12.07
C GLY A 179 30.50 -6.53 11.06
N THR A 180 30.05 -6.83 9.83
CA THR A 180 30.81 -7.61 8.84
C THR A 180 31.37 -6.78 7.67
N GLY A 181 31.39 -5.45 7.77
CA GLY A 181 31.89 -4.55 6.70
C GLY A 181 30.85 -4.20 5.63
N GLY A 182 29.61 -4.64 5.80
CA GLY A 182 28.46 -4.31 4.96
C GLY A 182 27.17 -4.56 5.72
N VAL A 183 26.04 -4.53 5.03
CA VAL A 183 24.71 -4.74 5.64
C VAL A 183 23.92 -5.81 4.88
N TYR A 184 22.99 -6.46 5.59
CA TYR A 184 22.13 -7.49 5.01
C TYR A 184 20.69 -6.99 4.91
N ALA A 185 20.03 -7.26 3.81
CA ALA A 185 18.58 -7.20 3.64
C ALA A 185 18.02 -8.62 3.82
N PRO A 186 17.46 -8.98 5.00
CA PRO A 186 16.97 -10.35 5.22
C PRO A 186 15.82 -10.76 4.28
N GLN A 187 15.15 -9.77 3.71
CA GLN A 187 14.19 -9.90 2.62
C GLN A 187 14.36 -8.68 1.71
N SER A 188 14.90 -8.87 0.51
CA SER A 188 15.24 -7.78 -0.41
C SER A 188 14.03 -6.92 -0.78
N MET A 189 12.84 -7.52 -0.90
CA MET A 189 11.61 -6.78 -1.18
C MET A 189 11.19 -5.81 -0.07
N LEU A 190 11.71 -5.96 1.16
CA LEU A 190 11.44 -4.98 2.22
C LEU A 190 12.18 -3.66 1.98
N VAL A 191 13.22 -3.64 1.14
CA VAL A 191 13.98 -2.43 0.81
C VAL A 191 13.10 -1.42 0.06
N SER A 192 12.45 -1.83 -1.03
CA SER A 192 11.51 -0.95 -1.74
C SER A 192 10.23 -0.73 -0.92
N ARG A 193 9.71 -1.76 -0.24
CA ARG A 193 8.52 -1.60 0.61
C ARG A 193 8.68 -0.60 1.74
N ALA A 194 9.89 -0.38 2.25
CA ALA A 194 10.12 0.60 3.32
C ALA A 194 9.65 2.02 2.94
N ILE A 195 9.54 2.30 1.63
CA ILE A 195 9.04 3.58 1.10
C ILE A 195 7.69 3.47 0.40
N PHE A 196 7.01 2.32 0.42
CA PHE A 196 5.65 2.22 -0.13
C PHE A 196 4.67 3.10 0.66
N PRO A 197 3.53 3.49 0.07
CA PRO A 197 2.51 4.34 0.71
C PRO A 197 2.12 3.93 2.14
N THR A 198 2.05 2.62 2.39
CA THR A 198 1.79 2.04 3.72
C THR A 198 2.84 2.48 4.75
N ASN A 199 4.13 2.39 4.41
CA ASN A 199 5.22 2.68 5.35
C ASN A 199 5.54 4.17 5.43
N LEU A 200 5.44 4.92 4.32
CA LEU A 200 5.57 6.37 4.36
C LEU A 200 4.52 7.05 5.24
N TYR A 201 3.32 6.46 5.36
CA TYR A 201 2.36 6.93 6.36
C TYR A 201 2.91 6.87 7.77
N TYR A 202 3.49 5.74 8.18
CA TYR A 202 4.03 5.60 9.54
C TYR A 202 5.25 6.51 9.75
N VAL A 203 6.07 6.70 8.71
CA VAL A 203 7.18 7.67 8.73
C VAL A 203 6.65 9.08 8.95
N GLY A 204 5.68 9.52 8.16
CA GLY A 204 5.09 10.86 8.27
C GLY A 204 4.31 11.08 9.57
N MET A 205 3.60 10.06 10.06
CA MET A 205 2.94 10.10 11.37
C MET A 205 3.94 10.27 12.51
N LYS A 206 5.07 9.56 12.46
CA LYS A 206 6.13 9.70 13.47
C LYS A 206 6.76 11.09 13.45
N GLN A 207 6.95 11.66 12.26
CA GLN A 207 7.64 12.94 12.09
C GLN A 207 6.73 14.15 12.36
N TRP A 208 5.52 14.16 11.80
CA TRP A 208 4.66 15.35 11.76
C TRP A 208 3.28 15.13 12.38
N GLY A 209 2.89 13.91 12.74
CA GLY A 209 1.65 13.61 13.47
C GLY A 209 0.36 13.98 12.72
N LEU A 210 -0.60 14.55 13.45
CA LEU A 210 -1.96 14.86 12.93
C LEU A 210 -1.97 15.79 11.71
N PRO A 211 -1.18 16.88 11.64
CA PRO A 211 -1.09 17.70 10.43
C PRO A 211 -0.75 16.92 9.16
N PHE A 212 0.11 15.91 9.25
CA PHE A 212 0.39 15.02 8.12
C PHE A 212 -0.81 14.14 7.77
N ALA A 213 -1.50 13.58 8.76
CA ALA A 213 -2.69 12.77 8.53
C ALA A 213 -3.82 13.56 7.84
N GLU A 214 -4.05 14.80 8.27
CA GLU A 214 -5.05 15.71 7.70
C GLU A 214 -4.71 16.08 6.25
N ASN A 215 -3.46 16.47 5.99
CA ASN A 215 -2.96 16.75 4.64
C ASN A 215 -3.09 15.51 3.75
N LEU A 216 -2.69 14.34 4.24
CA LEU A 216 -2.79 13.08 3.49
C LEU A 216 -4.25 12.71 3.19
N GLY A 217 -5.20 13.00 4.09
CA GLY A 217 -6.63 12.86 3.82
C GLY A 217 -7.05 13.64 2.58
N ALA A 218 -6.80 14.95 2.58
CA ALA A 218 -7.11 15.82 1.45
C ALA A 218 -6.38 15.41 0.16
N ARG A 219 -5.11 14.99 0.26
CA ARG A 219 -4.35 14.47 -0.89
C ARG A 219 -4.98 13.22 -1.48
N VAL A 220 -5.47 12.29 -0.65
CA VAL A 220 -6.16 11.08 -1.11
C VAL A 220 -7.45 11.45 -1.85
N GLU A 221 -8.27 12.35 -1.31
CA GLU A 221 -9.49 12.83 -1.97
C GLU A 221 -9.18 13.45 -3.35
N HIS A 222 -8.20 14.36 -3.43
CA HIS A 222 -7.77 14.97 -4.69
C HIS A 222 -7.18 13.96 -5.67
N TYR A 223 -6.41 12.99 -5.18
CA TYR A 223 -5.83 11.93 -5.99
C TYR A 223 -6.92 11.05 -6.62
N VAL A 224 -7.91 10.64 -5.84
CA VAL A 224 -9.09 9.91 -6.34
C VAL A 224 -9.81 10.72 -7.41
N GLY A 225 -10.05 12.01 -7.18
CA GLY A 225 -10.67 12.87 -8.19
C GLY A 225 -9.88 12.97 -9.49
N ARG A 226 -8.54 12.99 -9.43
CA ARG A 226 -7.70 12.95 -10.64
C ARG A 226 -7.80 11.62 -11.36
N GLN A 227 -7.82 10.51 -10.64
CA GLN A 227 -8.01 9.19 -11.21
C GLN A 227 -9.38 9.08 -11.90
N LEU A 228 -10.45 9.51 -11.23
CA LEU A 228 -11.81 9.48 -11.78
C LEU A 228 -11.94 10.32 -13.06
N ARG A 229 -11.26 11.47 -13.16
CA ARG A 229 -11.29 12.29 -14.39
C ARG A 229 -10.66 11.61 -15.60
N LEU A 230 -9.82 10.59 -15.42
CA LEU A 230 -9.27 9.81 -16.55
C LEU A 230 -10.38 9.08 -17.31
N ILE A 231 -11.41 8.63 -16.60
CA ILE A 231 -12.52 7.86 -17.18
C ILE A 231 -13.79 8.70 -17.36
N ALA A 232 -14.08 9.60 -16.42
CA ALA A 232 -15.31 10.39 -16.38
C ALA A 232 -15.20 11.77 -17.07
N GLY A 233 -13.99 12.26 -17.33
CA GLY A 233 -13.78 13.64 -17.80
C GLY A 233 -14.46 14.66 -16.88
N ASP A 234 -15.31 15.52 -17.44
CA ASP A 234 -16.06 16.56 -16.71
C ASP A 234 -17.36 16.04 -16.06
N HIS A 235 -17.68 14.74 -16.19
CA HIS A 235 -18.88 14.12 -15.62
C HIS A 235 -18.70 13.71 -14.15
N VAL A 236 -17.55 14.02 -13.56
CA VAL A 236 -17.28 13.87 -12.13
C VAL A 236 -17.22 15.24 -11.47
N GLU A 237 -18.08 15.44 -10.48
CA GLU A 237 -18.10 16.64 -9.64
C GLU A 237 -17.63 16.31 -8.22
N GLY A 238 -17.06 17.31 -7.55
CA GLY A 238 -16.61 17.18 -6.16
C GLY A 238 -17.74 17.35 -5.15
N GLU A 239 -17.37 17.21 -3.89
CA GLU A 239 -18.24 17.34 -2.72
C GLU A 239 -19.18 18.57 -2.78
N ILE A 240 -20.47 18.32 -2.57
CA ILE A 240 -21.52 19.34 -2.48
C ILE A 240 -21.72 19.70 -1.00
N THR A 241 -21.60 20.99 -0.69
CA THR A 241 -21.98 21.54 0.61
C THR A 241 -23.45 21.97 0.61
N TYR A 242 -24.19 21.56 1.64
CA TYR A 242 -25.61 21.88 1.80
C TYR A 242 -25.99 22.21 3.25
N GLY A 243 -27.17 22.78 3.44
CA GLY A 243 -27.68 23.13 4.77
C GLY A 243 -26.74 24.06 5.55
N LYS A 244 -26.34 23.63 6.75
CA LYS A 244 -25.47 24.40 7.66
C LYS A 244 -24.00 23.98 7.54
N GLY A 245 -23.54 23.64 6.34
CA GLY A 245 -22.19 23.14 6.11
C GLY A 245 -22.08 21.62 6.20
N ASP A 246 -23.19 20.90 6.05
CA ASP A 246 -23.15 19.47 5.80
C ASP A 246 -22.58 19.22 4.41
N LYS A 247 -21.95 18.05 4.24
CA LYS A 247 -21.21 17.69 3.04
C LYS A 247 -21.72 16.36 2.48
N SER A 248 -21.75 16.21 1.16
CA SER A 248 -22.02 14.96 0.46
C SER A 248 -20.84 14.00 0.53
N VAL A 249 -20.89 12.91 -0.23
CA VAL A 249 -19.67 12.15 -0.57
C VAL A 249 -18.63 13.03 -1.28
N ASP A 250 -17.38 12.59 -1.28
CA ASP A 250 -16.24 13.34 -1.82
C ASP A 250 -16.33 13.56 -3.35
N TRP A 251 -16.85 12.59 -4.10
CA TRP A 251 -17.05 12.70 -5.55
C TRP A 251 -18.37 12.08 -6.00
N ILE A 252 -19.00 12.69 -7.00
CA ILE A 252 -20.21 12.20 -7.67
C ILE A 252 -19.91 12.07 -9.16
N TRP A 253 -20.04 10.86 -9.71
CA TRP A 253 -19.86 10.61 -11.14
C TRP A 253 -21.19 10.25 -11.79
N VAL A 254 -21.61 11.07 -12.75
CA VAL A 254 -22.90 10.95 -13.43
C VAL A 254 -22.71 10.34 -14.81
N THR A 255 -23.33 9.18 -15.05
CA THR A 255 -23.32 8.50 -16.36
C THR A 255 -24.74 8.22 -16.81
N ASP A 256 -24.96 7.88 -18.08
CA ASP A 256 -26.26 7.51 -18.63
C ASP A 256 -26.93 6.31 -17.92
N LYS A 257 -26.14 5.48 -17.23
CA LYS A 257 -26.63 4.24 -16.59
C LYS A 257 -26.77 4.32 -15.08
N ALA A 258 -26.02 5.20 -14.41
CA ALA A 258 -25.98 5.28 -12.95
C ALA A 258 -25.42 6.62 -12.46
N VAL A 259 -25.75 6.96 -11.21
CA VAL A 259 -25.03 7.95 -10.41
C VAL A 259 -24.11 7.18 -9.45
N VAL A 260 -22.80 7.32 -9.61
CA VAL A 260 -21.81 6.69 -8.73
C VAL A 260 -21.43 7.69 -7.64
N LEU A 261 -21.61 7.28 -6.39
CA LEU A 261 -21.30 8.06 -5.19
C LEU A 261 -20.01 7.53 -4.58
N ILE A 262 -18.96 8.35 -4.57
CA ILE A 262 -17.62 7.91 -4.19
C ILE A 262 -17.16 8.57 -2.90
N GLU A 263 -16.89 7.75 -1.88
CA GLU A 263 -16.35 8.19 -0.60
C GLU A 263 -14.92 7.71 -0.43
N CYS A 264 -14.01 8.63 -0.10
CA CYS A 264 -12.59 8.39 0.08
C CYS A 264 -12.24 8.16 1.56
N LYS A 265 -11.29 7.26 1.81
CA LYS A 265 -10.77 7.00 3.15
C LYS A 265 -9.26 6.81 3.12
N SER A 266 -8.54 7.74 3.75
CA SER A 266 -7.09 7.62 4.00
C SER A 266 -6.76 6.73 5.20
N THR A 267 -7.76 6.25 5.94
CA THR A 267 -7.60 5.36 7.09
C THR A 267 -7.04 4.01 6.71
N ARG A 268 -6.21 3.45 7.58
CA ARG A 268 -5.53 2.16 7.41
C ARG A 268 -5.91 1.19 8.52
N MET A 269 -5.69 -0.08 8.24
CA MET A 269 -5.77 -1.12 9.27
C MET A 269 -4.59 -1.00 10.23
N THR A 270 -4.88 -0.98 11.53
CA THR A 270 -3.84 -1.00 12.58
C THR A 270 -3.15 -2.36 12.59
N LEU A 271 -1.95 -2.44 13.16
CA LEU A 271 -1.25 -3.72 13.33
C LEU A 271 -2.13 -4.75 14.06
N GLY A 272 -2.81 -4.32 15.13
CA GLY A 272 -3.77 -5.14 15.87
C GLY A 272 -4.93 -5.64 15.00
N ALA A 273 -5.55 -4.75 14.23
CA ALA A 273 -6.64 -5.12 13.33
C ALA A 273 -6.17 -6.05 12.19
N LYS A 274 -4.96 -5.86 11.65
CA LYS A 274 -4.34 -6.79 10.68
C LYS A 274 -4.11 -8.17 11.33
N ALA A 275 -3.78 -8.22 12.61
CA ALA A 275 -3.67 -9.45 13.39
C ALA A 275 -5.01 -10.00 13.91
N ALA A 276 -6.14 -9.41 13.50
CA ALA A 276 -7.51 -9.73 13.94
C ALA A 276 -7.66 -9.74 15.47
N ASP A 277 -7.13 -8.72 16.14
CA ASP A 277 -7.45 -8.47 17.54
C ASP A 277 -8.82 -7.78 17.70
N ALA A 278 -9.20 -7.53 18.95
CA ALA A 278 -10.48 -6.89 19.31
C ALA A 278 -10.69 -5.50 18.69
N SER A 279 -9.67 -4.85 18.12
CA SER A 279 -9.79 -3.55 17.46
C SER A 279 -10.35 -3.63 16.04
N LEU A 280 -10.34 -4.81 15.40
CA LEU A 280 -10.76 -5.01 14.00
C LEU A 280 -12.12 -4.37 13.68
N GLY A 281 -13.16 -4.77 14.42
CA GLY A 281 -14.52 -4.27 14.17
C GLY A 281 -14.65 -2.75 14.33
N ALA A 282 -13.96 -2.17 15.32
CA ALA A 282 -13.98 -0.72 15.54
C ALA A 282 -13.27 0.05 14.42
N VAL A 283 -12.15 -0.48 13.91
CA VAL A 283 -11.44 0.10 12.77
C VAL A 283 -12.30 0.04 11.51
N VAL A 284 -12.93 -1.10 11.22
CA VAL A 284 -13.78 -1.26 10.03
C VAL A 284 -15.04 -0.40 10.13
N ALA A 285 -15.72 -0.36 11.27
CA ALA A 285 -16.90 0.47 11.46
C ALA A 285 -16.59 1.97 11.28
N ARG A 286 -15.45 2.43 11.78
CA ARG A 286 -15.01 3.82 11.62
C ARG A 286 -14.69 4.17 10.17
N SER A 287 -14.06 3.25 9.43
CA SER A 287 -13.58 3.50 8.07
C SER A 287 -14.68 3.25 7.02
N LEU A 288 -15.21 2.02 6.98
CA LEU A 288 -16.19 1.59 5.97
C LEU A 288 -17.63 1.87 6.41
N GLY A 289 -17.95 1.66 7.69
CA GLY A 289 -19.32 1.89 8.20
C GLY A 289 -19.77 3.34 8.04
N LYS A 290 -18.94 4.31 8.42
CA LYS A 290 -19.22 5.74 8.20
C LYS A 290 -19.34 6.10 6.72
N ALA A 291 -18.53 5.50 5.87
CA ALA A 291 -18.57 5.73 4.42
C ALA A 291 -19.89 5.24 3.81
N ARG A 292 -20.37 4.05 4.22
CA ARG A 292 -21.68 3.53 3.80
C ARG A 292 -22.82 4.47 4.20
N VAL A 293 -22.81 4.98 5.44
CA VAL A 293 -23.80 5.96 5.92
C VAL A 293 -23.78 7.25 5.08
N GLN A 294 -22.59 7.71 4.71
CA GLN A 294 -22.41 8.93 3.91
C GLN A 294 -22.95 8.77 2.48
N ILE A 295 -22.70 7.61 1.87
CA ILE A 295 -23.26 7.21 0.57
C ILE A 295 -24.78 7.12 0.65
N ASP A 296 -25.33 6.39 1.63
CA ASP A 296 -26.78 6.25 1.84
C ASP A 296 -27.46 7.61 1.97
N ARG A 297 -26.89 8.50 2.81
CA ARG A 297 -27.39 9.85 3.01
C ARG A 297 -27.39 10.67 1.71
N THR A 298 -26.32 10.59 0.93
CA THR A 298 -26.23 11.34 -0.33
C THR A 298 -27.21 10.80 -1.38
N ALA A 299 -27.37 9.48 -1.47
CA ALA A 299 -28.36 8.86 -2.34
C ALA A 299 -29.79 9.31 -1.99
N THR A 300 -30.14 9.36 -0.70
CA THR A 300 -31.43 9.90 -0.24
C THR A 300 -31.61 11.36 -0.65
N LEU A 301 -30.60 12.21 -0.51
CA LEU A 301 -30.70 13.64 -0.89
C LEU A 301 -30.96 13.84 -2.39
N ILE A 302 -30.35 13.00 -3.24
CA ILE A 302 -30.59 13.02 -4.69
C ILE A 302 -32.03 12.55 -4.99
N HIS A 303 -32.44 11.43 -4.40
CA HIS A 303 -33.78 10.87 -4.59
C HIS A 303 -34.90 11.82 -4.13
N ASP A 304 -34.72 12.46 -2.98
CA ASP A 304 -35.66 13.42 -2.41
C ASP A 304 -35.63 14.78 -3.12
N ARG A 305 -34.83 14.93 -4.18
CA ARG A 305 -34.67 16.16 -4.96
C ARG A 305 -34.31 17.36 -4.09
N HIS A 306 -33.41 17.16 -3.12
CA HIS A 306 -32.93 18.25 -2.28
C HIS A 306 -32.38 19.40 -3.16
N PRO A 307 -32.65 20.70 -2.85
CA PRO A 307 -32.30 21.81 -3.73
C PRO A 307 -30.85 21.87 -4.19
N ALA A 308 -29.91 21.44 -3.32
CA ALA A 308 -28.48 21.39 -3.64
C ALA A 308 -28.09 20.27 -4.63
N PHE A 309 -28.97 19.29 -4.86
CA PHE A 309 -28.72 18.10 -5.70
C PHE A 309 -29.66 18.04 -6.90
N VAL A 310 -30.44 19.10 -7.17
CA VAL A 310 -31.46 19.10 -8.23
C VAL A 310 -30.87 18.91 -9.63
N HIS A 311 -29.60 19.29 -9.84
CA HIS A 311 -28.89 19.08 -11.11
C HIS A 311 -28.40 17.63 -11.29
N ILE A 312 -28.39 16.83 -10.23
CA ILE A 312 -28.04 15.41 -10.30
C ILE A 312 -29.28 14.60 -10.66
N PRO A 313 -29.19 13.70 -11.66
CA PRO A 313 -30.34 12.91 -12.08
C PRO A 313 -30.76 11.91 -11.00
N ASP A 314 -32.06 11.77 -10.81
CA ASP A 314 -32.70 10.79 -9.93
C ASP A 314 -33.42 9.67 -10.72
N ASP A 315 -33.35 9.71 -12.05
CA ASP A 315 -34.01 8.78 -12.98
C ASP A 315 -33.24 7.47 -13.21
N ARG A 316 -32.08 7.31 -12.58
CA ARG A 316 -31.16 6.18 -12.71
C ARG A 316 -30.66 5.72 -11.35
N PRO A 317 -30.21 4.45 -11.20
CA PRO A 317 -29.78 3.93 -9.92
C PRO A 317 -28.57 4.69 -9.36
N ALA A 318 -28.62 5.00 -8.07
CA ALA A 318 -27.44 5.38 -7.30
C ALA A 318 -26.68 4.14 -6.83
N ILE A 319 -25.37 4.11 -7.03
CA ILE A 319 -24.47 3.07 -6.53
C ILE A 319 -23.29 3.70 -5.79
N GLY A 320 -22.75 3.00 -4.80
CA GLY A 320 -21.64 3.47 -3.98
C GLY A 320 -20.30 2.86 -4.36
N LEU A 321 -19.24 3.64 -4.22
CA LEU A 321 -17.85 3.17 -4.24
C LEU A 321 -17.09 3.77 -3.06
N ILE A 322 -16.57 2.94 -2.17
CA ILE A 322 -15.68 3.39 -1.09
C ILE A 322 -14.25 3.15 -1.55
N VAL A 323 -13.46 4.22 -1.66
CA VAL A 323 -12.06 4.14 -2.07
C VAL A 323 -11.14 4.30 -0.85
N THR A 324 -10.36 3.27 -0.54
CA THR A 324 -9.44 3.26 0.61
C THR A 324 -7.98 3.39 0.18
N ALA A 325 -7.16 4.08 0.98
CA ALA A 325 -5.73 4.24 0.69
C ALA A 325 -4.93 2.92 0.70
N GLU A 326 -5.37 1.94 1.51
CA GLU A 326 -4.84 0.57 1.56
C GLU A 326 -5.98 -0.44 1.33
N PRO A 327 -5.67 -1.67 0.87
CA PRO A 327 -6.67 -2.72 0.73
C PRO A 327 -7.36 -3.06 2.07
N PHE A 328 -8.69 -3.04 2.05
CA PHE A 328 -9.53 -3.75 3.02
C PHE A 328 -9.96 -5.06 2.37
N TYR A 329 -9.13 -6.10 2.46
CA TYR A 329 -9.30 -7.33 1.67
C TYR A 329 -10.67 -8.01 1.82
N PHE A 330 -11.29 -7.87 2.99
CA PHE A 330 -12.63 -8.39 3.28
C PHE A 330 -13.69 -7.29 3.41
N GLY A 331 -13.41 -6.07 2.94
CA GLY A 331 -14.34 -4.92 3.02
C GLY A 331 -15.67 -5.15 2.29
N ASN A 332 -15.70 -6.08 1.33
CA ASN A 332 -16.90 -6.50 0.60
C ASN A 332 -17.53 -7.79 1.15
N ALA A 333 -16.82 -8.52 2.02
CA ALA A 333 -17.26 -9.79 2.55
C ALA A 333 -18.29 -9.59 3.66
N GLY A 334 -19.53 -9.25 3.29
CA GLY A 334 -20.65 -9.02 4.22
C GLY A 334 -21.07 -10.25 5.06
N ILE A 335 -20.41 -11.40 4.86
CA ILE A 335 -20.56 -12.60 5.68
C ILE A 335 -19.73 -12.54 6.97
N LEU A 336 -18.69 -11.69 7.03
CA LEU A 336 -17.84 -11.53 8.21
C LEU A 336 -18.38 -10.39 9.08
N PRO A 337 -18.93 -10.68 10.28
CA PRO A 337 -19.58 -9.68 11.11
C PRO A 337 -18.66 -8.48 11.43
N GLU A 338 -17.36 -8.73 11.59
CA GLU A 338 -16.36 -7.71 11.92
C GLU A 338 -16.17 -6.68 10.79
N TYR A 339 -16.56 -7.03 9.56
CA TYR A 339 -16.50 -6.14 8.40
C TYR A 339 -17.82 -5.39 8.13
N GLY A 340 -18.82 -5.62 8.98
CA GLY A 340 -20.08 -4.90 9.04
C GLY A 340 -21.03 -5.21 7.88
N ALA A 341 -22.30 -4.86 8.08
CA ALA A 341 -23.33 -5.02 7.05
C ALA A 341 -23.20 -3.95 5.94
N HIS A 342 -23.73 -4.29 4.76
CA HIS A 342 -23.90 -3.35 3.66
C HIS A 342 -24.93 -2.25 4.02
N GLY A 343 -24.78 -1.07 3.41
CA GLY A 343 -25.76 0.01 3.49
C GLY A 343 -27.00 -0.25 2.62
N SER A 344 -27.90 0.73 2.56
CA SER A 344 -29.09 0.66 1.71
C SER A 344 -28.78 0.84 0.23
N THR A 345 -27.77 1.64 -0.10
CA THR A 345 -27.24 1.84 -1.44
C THR A 345 -26.22 0.74 -1.75
N PRO A 346 -26.40 -0.02 -2.86
CA PRO A 346 -25.43 -1.03 -3.28
C PRO A 346 -24.04 -0.41 -3.43
N THR A 347 -23.07 -0.89 -2.64
CA THR A 347 -21.76 -0.25 -2.49
C THR A 347 -20.64 -1.26 -2.60
N GLN A 348 -19.63 -0.94 -3.40
CA GLN A 348 -18.37 -1.69 -3.50
C GLN A 348 -17.27 -0.97 -2.73
N VAL A 349 -16.36 -1.71 -2.10
CA VAL A 349 -15.12 -1.20 -1.51
C VAL A 349 -13.95 -1.54 -2.45
N ALA A 350 -13.12 -0.56 -2.75
CA ALA A 350 -11.92 -0.68 -3.56
C ALA A 350 -10.75 0.07 -2.90
N SER A 351 -9.54 -0.43 -3.05
CA SER A 351 -8.31 0.30 -2.73
C SER A 351 -7.95 1.30 -3.83
N LEU A 352 -7.01 2.21 -3.55
CA LEU A 352 -6.40 3.06 -4.59
C LEU A 352 -5.79 2.23 -5.72
N CYS A 353 -5.12 1.12 -5.40
CA CYS A 353 -4.58 0.20 -6.38
C CYS A 353 -5.69 -0.36 -7.31
N GLU A 354 -6.81 -0.76 -6.74
CA GLU A 354 -7.95 -1.23 -7.53
C GLU A 354 -8.58 -0.11 -8.37
N LEU A 355 -8.70 1.11 -7.83
CA LEU A 355 -9.18 2.26 -8.59
C LEU A 355 -8.27 2.57 -9.77
N GLU A 356 -6.95 2.52 -9.58
CA GLU A 356 -5.95 2.82 -10.62
C GLU A 356 -6.07 1.90 -11.84
N TYR A 357 -6.42 0.64 -11.63
CA TYR A 357 -6.77 -0.28 -12.73
C TYR A 357 -8.16 -0.04 -13.29
N PHE A 358 -9.13 0.23 -12.41
CA PHE A 358 -10.53 0.43 -12.80
C PHE A 358 -10.72 1.61 -13.76
N VAL A 359 -9.99 2.71 -13.55
CA VAL A 359 -10.07 3.91 -14.41
C VAL A 359 -9.36 3.75 -15.75
N CYS A 360 -8.69 2.62 -15.99
CA CYS A 360 -8.13 2.29 -17.31
C CYS A 360 -9.16 1.63 -18.24
N LEU A 361 -10.34 1.28 -17.73
CA LEU A 361 -11.45 0.76 -18.54
C LEU A 361 -12.14 1.89 -19.31
N GLU A 362 -12.86 1.55 -20.38
CA GLU A 362 -13.80 2.48 -21.00
C GLU A 362 -14.98 2.77 -20.04
N GLU A 363 -15.48 4.02 -20.01
CA GLU A 363 -16.56 4.44 -19.08
C GLU A 363 -17.75 3.45 -19.11
N GLY A 364 -18.23 3.11 -20.30
CA GLY A 364 -19.36 2.21 -20.46
C GLY A 364 -19.12 0.82 -19.90
N GLU A 365 -17.88 0.30 -19.99
CA GLU A 365 -17.47 -0.99 -19.47
C GLU A 365 -17.34 -0.95 -17.95
N ALA A 366 -16.70 0.10 -17.41
CA ALA A 366 -16.51 0.31 -15.98
C ALA A 366 -17.85 0.36 -15.22
N ILE A 367 -18.82 1.12 -15.73
CA ILE A 367 -20.15 1.19 -15.11
C ILE A 367 -20.91 -0.12 -15.24
N SER A 368 -20.84 -0.78 -16.41
CA SER A 368 -21.51 -2.08 -16.60
C SER A 368 -20.91 -3.15 -15.68
N LEU A 369 -19.60 -3.11 -15.46
CA LEU A 369 -18.89 -3.97 -14.53
C LEU A 369 -19.41 -3.77 -13.11
N LEU A 370 -19.40 -2.54 -12.59
CA LEU A 370 -19.89 -2.23 -11.25
C LEU A 370 -21.35 -2.65 -11.06
N GLN A 371 -22.23 -2.34 -12.01
CA GLN A 371 -23.63 -2.76 -11.96
C GLN A 371 -23.77 -4.29 -11.93
N SER A 372 -22.99 -5.01 -12.74
CA SER A 372 -23.03 -6.48 -12.79
C SER A 372 -22.53 -7.12 -11.49
N VAL A 373 -21.51 -6.53 -10.86
CA VAL A 373 -20.97 -6.98 -9.57
C VAL A 373 -22.00 -6.76 -8.47
N LEU A 374 -22.59 -5.57 -8.40
CA LEU A 374 -23.54 -5.19 -7.35
C LEU A 374 -24.88 -5.93 -7.47
N ALA A 375 -25.28 -6.32 -8.68
CA ALA A 375 -26.48 -7.11 -8.93
C ALA A 375 -26.32 -8.61 -8.60
N ASP A 376 -25.08 -9.10 -8.50
CA ASP A 376 -24.77 -10.51 -8.23
C ASP A 376 -24.43 -10.70 -6.74
N ALA A 377 -25.21 -11.54 -6.05
CA ALA A 377 -25.11 -11.73 -4.61
C ALA A 377 -23.77 -12.33 -4.16
N GLU A 378 -23.10 -13.07 -5.04
CA GLU A 378 -21.78 -13.66 -4.79
C GLU A 378 -20.68 -12.65 -5.18
N LYS A 379 -20.71 -12.10 -6.40
CA LYS A 379 -19.65 -11.21 -6.89
C LYS A 379 -19.53 -9.92 -6.09
N ARG A 380 -20.63 -9.39 -5.54
CA ARG A 380 -20.58 -8.23 -4.63
C ARG A 380 -19.74 -8.46 -3.37
N THR A 381 -19.39 -9.71 -3.06
CA THR A 381 -18.51 -10.05 -1.94
C THR A 381 -17.03 -10.06 -2.31
N TRP A 382 -16.71 -10.02 -3.61
CA TRP A 382 -15.35 -10.12 -4.12
C TRP A 382 -14.65 -8.75 -4.08
N SER A 383 -13.33 -8.76 -4.05
CA SER A 383 -12.54 -7.54 -4.31
C SER A 383 -12.68 -7.13 -5.78
N LEU A 384 -12.56 -5.83 -6.07
CA LEU A 384 -12.64 -5.35 -7.45
C LEU A 384 -11.47 -5.92 -8.28
N ALA A 385 -10.30 -6.08 -7.67
CA ALA A 385 -9.14 -6.75 -8.27
C ALA A 385 -9.42 -8.20 -8.72
N SER A 386 -10.30 -8.91 -8.01
CA SER A 386 -10.69 -10.29 -8.34
C SER A 386 -11.67 -10.32 -9.51
N VAL A 387 -12.61 -9.36 -9.54
CA VAL A 387 -13.55 -9.20 -10.64
C VAL A 387 -12.82 -8.79 -11.93
N MET A 388 -11.84 -7.88 -11.83
CA MET A 388 -11.08 -7.36 -12.97
C MET A 388 -9.89 -8.25 -13.37
N LYS A 389 -9.74 -9.45 -12.82
CA LYS A 389 -8.54 -10.28 -13.06
C LYS A 389 -8.27 -10.54 -14.54
N ASP A 390 -9.33 -10.68 -15.35
CA ASP A 390 -9.26 -10.95 -16.79
C ASP A 390 -9.19 -9.66 -17.63
N LEU A 391 -9.27 -8.48 -16.98
CA LEU A 391 -9.26 -7.14 -17.58
C LEU A 391 -7.98 -6.36 -17.24
N ARG A 392 -6.97 -7.00 -16.64
CA ARG A 392 -5.74 -6.32 -16.20
C ARG A 392 -4.83 -5.86 -17.35
N GLU A 393 -5.06 -6.32 -18.57
CA GLU A 393 -4.29 -5.89 -19.75
C GLU A 393 -4.86 -4.62 -20.42
N VAL A 394 -5.93 -4.02 -19.88
CA VAL A 394 -6.75 -3.02 -20.60
C VAL A 394 -6.09 -1.64 -20.74
N GLY A 395 -4.98 -1.36 -20.05
CA GLY A 395 -4.22 -0.15 -20.29
C GLY A 395 -3.28 0.22 -19.16
N LYS A 396 -2.38 1.17 -19.42
CA LYS A 396 -1.49 1.73 -18.41
C LYS A 396 -2.09 3.03 -17.87
N ASN A 397 -2.07 3.18 -16.55
CA ASN A 397 -2.59 4.37 -15.91
C ASN A 397 -1.65 5.58 -16.18
N PRO A 398 -2.08 6.62 -16.90
CA PRO A 398 -1.21 7.72 -17.31
C PRO A 398 -0.69 8.56 -16.14
N ILE A 399 -1.41 8.59 -15.00
CA ILE A 399 -0.94 9.28 -13.78
C ILE A 399 0.23 8.51 -13.18
N LEU A 400 0.12 7.18 -13.11
CA LEU A 400 1.21 6.34 -12.61
C LEU A 400 2.41 6.37 -13.56
N GLU A 401 2.21 6.31 -14.88
CA GLU A 401 3.31 6.45 -15.84
C GLU A 401 4.03 7.79 -15.72
N ALA A 402 3.28 8.89 -15.56
CA ALA A 402 3.88 10.20 -15.35
C ALA A 402 4.67 10.26 -14.04
N ALA A 403 4.16 9.62 -12.97
CA ALA A 403 4.84 9.55 -11.69
C ALA A 403 6.12 8.70 -11.75
N TRP A 404 6.09 7.58 -12.47
CA TRP A 404 7.24 6.70 -12.67
C TRP A 404 8.43 7.42 -13.30
N LYS A 405 8.18 8.40 -14.18
CA LYS A 405 9.22 9.23 -14.81
C LYS A 405 10.08 10.02 -13.82
N HIS A 406 9.64 10.19 -12.57
CA HIS A 406 10.46 10.80 -11.52
C HIS A 406 11.56 9.86 -10.99
N TYR A 407 11.42 8.56 -11.27
CA TYR A 407 12.43 7.55 -10.98
C TYR A 407 13.22 7.13 -12.22
N GLU A 408 12.69 7.41 -13.42
CA GLU A 408 13.36 7.07 -14.66
C GLU A 408 14.72 7.73 -14.78
N TYR A 409 15.67 6.92 -15.24
CA TYR A 409 16.99 7.35 -15.68
C TYR A 409 16.80 8.11 -16.99
N LEU A 410 16.56 9.42 -16.92
CA LEU A 410 16.47 10.25 -18.11
C LEU A 410 17.81 10.14 -18.89
N ASP A 411 17.76 9.39 -20.00
CA ASP A 411 18.70 9.32 -21.14
C ASP A 411 19.81 8.24 -21.25
N LEU A 412 19.87 7.16 -20.46
CA LEU A 412 21.09 6.32 -20.46
C LEU A 412 20.99 4.79 -20.55
N VAL A 413 19.89 4.21 -21.03
CA VAL A 413 19.91 2.83 -21.56
C VAL A 413 19.90 2.85 -23.10
N GLY A 414 21.01 3.32 -23.68
CA GLY A 414 21.49 2.69 -24.92
C GLY A 414 21.77 1.21 -24.62
N PRO A 415 21.70 0.31 -25.62
CA PRO A 415 21.65 -1.12 -25.37
C PRO A 415 22.88 -1.57 -24.58
N LEU A 416 22.65 -1.95 -23.31
CA LEU A 416 23.58 -2.73 -22.48
C LEU A 416 23.82 -4.15 -23.05
N ALA A 417 23.36 -4.42 -24.29
CA ALA A 417 23.43 -5.70 -24.97
C ALA A 417 24.71 -5.91 -25.80
N GLU A 418 25.53 -4.88 -26.06
CA GLU A 418 26.70 -5.01 -26.95
C GLU A 418 28.03 -5.29 -26.25
N SER A 419 28.13 -5.18 -24.92
CA SER A 419 29.39 -5.46 -24.21
C SER A 419 29.55 -6.91 -23.74
N ALA A 420 28.56 -7.78 -23.98
CA ALA A 420 28.61 -9.19 -23.57
C ALA A 420 29.11 -10.16 -24.68
N THR A 421 29.45 -9.67 -25.88
CA THR A 421 29.84 -10.52 -27.01
C THR A 421 31.30 -10.39 -27.46
N SER A 422 32.16 -9.65 -26.74
CA SER A 422 33.57 -9.46 -27.16
C SER A 422 34.64 -10.07 -26.25
N SER A 423 34.32 -10.96 -25.32
CA SER A 423 35.35 -11.66 -24.51
C SER A 423 35.74 -13.06 -25.00
N ASP A 424 35.17 -13.53 -26.12
CA ASP A 424 35.61 -14.77 -26.78
C ASP A 424 36.24 -14.46 -28.15
N ALA A 425 37.43 -13.84 -28.14
CA ALA A 425 38.44 -13.93 -29.19
C ALA A 425 39.70 -13.12 -28.85
N SER A 426 40.61 -13.67 -28.03
CA SER A 426 42.06 -13.81 -28.33
C SER A 426 42.79 -14.55 -27.21
#